data_AF-A0A7X7FYQ9-F1
#
_entry.id   AF-A0A7X7FYQ9-F1
#
_cell.length_a   1.000
_cell.length_b   1.000
_cell.length_c   1.000
_cell.angle_alpha   90.00
_cell.angle_beta   90.00
_cell.angle_gamma   90.00
#
_symmetry.space_group_name_H-M   'P 1'
#
loop_
_entity.id
_entity.type
_entity.pdbx_description
1 polymer ?
#
loop_
_entity_poly.entity_id
_entity_poly.type
_entity_poly.pdbx_seq_one_letter_code
_entity_poly.pdbx_strand_id
1 'polypeptide(L)' 'MAATKTINIRIPKELEKDLASLSKEEDIPVSEIVRMSLRKFITLRRFRALHKKTVRYARKAGYMTEEEILNLK' A
#
# COMPACT_ATOMS: atom_id res chain seq x y z
N MET A 1 -3.29 21.21 -12.47
CA MET A 1 -4.14 20.14 -11.90
C MET A 1 -3.88 18.87 -12.70
N ALA A 2 -3.51 17.77 -12.04
CA ALA A 2 -3.31 16.50 -12.74
C ALA A 2 -4.65 15.98 -13.28
N ALA A 3 -4.67 15.37 -14.47
CA ALA A 3 -5.87 14.83 -15.07
C ALA A 3 -6.50 13.75 -14.17
N THR A 4 -7.77 13.94 -13.80
CA THR A 4 -8.53 12.98 -12.99
C THR A 4 -9.34 12.06 -13.90
N LYS A 5 -9.45 10.78 -13.52
CA LYS A 5 -10.27 9.78 -14.21
C LYS A 5 -11.17 9.08 -13.19
N THR A 6 -12.46 8.98 -13.51
CA THR A 6 -13.45 8.31 -12.65
C THR A 6 -13.33 6.80 -12.78
N ILE A 7 -13.40 6.12 -11.64
CA ILE A 7 -13.41 4.65 -11.54
C ILE A 7 -14.67 4.26 -10.78
N ASN A 8 -15.54 3.46 -11.41
CA ASN A 8 -16.70 2.86 -10.76
C ASN A 8 -16.36 1.41 -10.39
N ILE A 9 -16.35 1.12 -9.09
CA ILE A 9 -16.07 -0.22 -8.56
C ILE A 9 -17.18 -0.63 -7.59
N ARG A 10 -17.45 -1.94 -7.54
CA ARG A 10 -18.31 -2.53 -6.51
C ARG A 10 -17.45 -2.83 -5.29
N ILE A 11 -17.94 -2.46 -4.11
CA ILE A 11 -17.32 -2.77 -2.82
C ILE A 11 -18.37 -3.43 -1.90
N PRO A 12 -17.93 -4.25 -0.93
CA PRO A 12 -18.82 -4.74 0.13
C PRO A 12 -19.47 -3.58 0.89
N LYS A 13 -20.70 -3.78 1.37
CA LYS A 13 -21.45 -2.73 2.11
C LYS A 13 -20.76 -2.36 3.41
N GLU A 14 -20.08 -3.31 4.03
CA GLU A 14 -19.30 -3.13 5.25
C GLU A 14 -18.17 -2.12 5.01
N LEU A 15 -17.45 -2.28 3.89
CA LEU A 15 -16.35 -1.38 3.54
C LEU A 15 -16.83 0.05 3.24
N GLU A 16 -18.01 0.20 2.64
CA GLU A 16 -18.62 1.52 2.44
C GLU A 16 -18.91 2.20 3.79
N LYS A 17 -19.44 1.46 4.77
CA LYS A 17 -19.70 1.98 6.11
C LYS A 17 -18.41 2.41 6.81
N ASP A 18 -17.37 1.57 6.74
CA ASP A 18 -16.07 1.87 7.35
C ASP A 18 -15.46 3.14 6.77
N LEU A 19 -15.50 3.29 5.44
CA LEU A 19 -15.03 4.50 4.76
C LEU A 19 -15.82 5.75 5.14
N ALA A 20 -17.14 5.63 5.31
CA ALA A 20 -18.00 6.74 5.74
C ALA A 20 -17.74 7.15 7.19
N SER A 21 -17.48 6.19 8.08
CA SER A 21 -17.09 6.47 9.47
C SER A 21 -15.74 7.18 9.54
N LEU A 22 -14.72 6.64 8.86
CA LEU A 22 -13.38 7.26 8.76
C LEU A 22 -13.45 8.68 8.19
N SER A 23 -14.28 8.89 7.17
CA SER A 23 -14.48 10.20 6.57
C SER A 23 -15.01 11.23 7.57
N LYS A 24 -15.91 10.82 8.47
CA LYS A 24 -16.44 11.69 9.54
C LYS A 24 -15.44 11.91 10.68
N GLU A 25 -14.71 10.86 11.05
CA GLU A 25 -13.73 10.93 12.14
C GLU A 25 -12.53 11.81 11.78
N GLU A 26 -12.06 11.76 10.54
CA GLU A 26 -10.87 12.48 10.08
C GLU A 26 -11.20 13.82 9.37
N ASP A 27 -12.48 14.11 9.12
CA ASP A 27 -12.93 15.26 8.31
C ASP A 27 -12.30 15.29 6.89
N ILE A 28 -12.14 14.11 6.29
CA ILE A 28 -11.55 13.92 4.96
C ILE A 28 -12.59 13.26 4.06
N PRO A 29 -12.80 13.74 2.81
CA PRO A 29 -13.73 13.09 1.89
C PRO A 29 -13.36 11.63 1.59
N VAL A 30 -14.35 10.74 1.53
CA VAL A 30 -14.18 9.32 1.17
C VAL A 30 -13.32 9.13 -0.08
N SER A 31 -13.52 9.97 -1.12
CA SER A 31 -12.75 9.87 -2.36
C SER A 31 -11.26 10.14 -2.15
N GLU A 32 -10.89 11.00 -1.20
CA GLU A 32 -9.49 11.28 -0.87
C GLU A 32 -8.89 10.13 -0.06
N ILE A 33 -9.62 9.60 0.93
CA ILE A 33 -9.22 8.40 1.69
C ILE A 33 -8.92 7.23 0.74
N VAL A 34 -9.79 6.99 -0.23
CA VAL A 34 -9.61 5.93 -1.24
C VAL A 34 -8.38 6.23 -2.11
N ARG A 35 -8.20 7.46 -2.59
CA ARG A 35 -7.02 7.85 -3.39
C ARG A 35 -5.72 7.67 -2.60
N MET A 36 -5.67 8.09 -1.35
CA MET A 36 -4.52 7.93 -0.45
C MET A 36 -4.21 6.45 -0.22
N SER A 37 -5.23 5.66 0.09
CA SER A 37 -5.13 4.22 0.31
C SER A 37 -4.58 3.49 -0.90
N LEU A 38 -5.12 3.77 -2.10
CA LEU A 38 -4.65 3.19 -3.35
C LEU A 38 -3.20 3.57 -3.64
N ARG A 39 -2.84 4.85 -3.42
CA ARG A 39 -1.47 5.32 -3.64
C ARG A 39 -0.49 4.62 -2.70
N LYS A 40 -0.82 4.50 -1.41
CA LYS A 40 -0.03 3.76 -0.41
C LYS A 40 0.12 2.29 -0.79
N PHE A 41 -0.97 1.63 -1.20
CA PHE A 41 -0.97 0.24 -1.63
C PHE A 41 -0.05 0.01 -2.83
N ILE A 42 -0.17 0.84 -3.89
CA ILE A 42 0.65 0.74 -5.09
C ILE A 42 2.13 0.97 -4.75
N THR A 43 2.44 1.99 -3.96
CA THR A 43 3.82 2.29 -3.54
C THR A 43 4.44 1.13 -2.78
N LEU A 44 3.73 0.57 -1.79
CA LEU A 44 4.21 -0.60 -1.05
C LEU A 44 4.41 -1.81 -1.96
N ARG A 45 3.50 -2.05 -2.92
CA ARG A 45 3.62 -3.16 -3.87
C ARG A 45 4.83 -2.99 -4.79
N ARG A 46 5.07 -1.78 -5.30
CA ARG A 46 6.23 -1.44 -6.12
C ARG A 46 7.53 -1.58 -5.33
N PHE A 47 7.55 -1.06 -4.10
CA PHE A 47 8.72 -1.17 -3.22
C PHE A 47 9.06 -2.63 -2.94
N ARG A 48 8.08 -3.46 -2.56
CA ARG A 48 8.30 -4.90 -2.33
C ARG A 48 8.81 -5.63 -3.58
N ALA A 49 8.28 -5.26 -4.76
CA ALA A 49 8.75 -5.84 -6.01
C ALA A 49 10.20 -5.44 -6.33
N LEU A 50 10.59 -4.20 -6.05
CA LEU A 50 11.97 -3.73 -6.19
C LEU A 50 12.88 -4.40 -5.16
N HIS A 51 12.48 -4.45 -3.90
CA HIS A 51 13.20 -5.11 -2.82
C HIS A 51 13.50 -6.58 -3.16
N LYS A 52 12.53 -7.32 -3.70
CA LYS A 52 12.75 -8.71 -4.13
C LYS A 52 13.84 -8.84 -5.20
N LYS A 53 14.00 -7.84 -6.08
CA LYS A 53 15.08 -7.82 -7.07
C LYS A 53 16.42 -7.50 -6.40
N THR A 54 16.46 -6.50 -5.52
CA THR A 54 17.70 -6.04 -4.87
C THR A 54 18.25 -7.03 -3.85
N VAL A 55 17.39 -7.72 -3.10
CA VAL A 55 17.78 -8.75 -2.11
C VAL A 55 18.67 -9.84 -2.73
N ARG A 56 18.41 -10.25 -3.98
CA ARG A 56 19.26 -11.27 -4.63
C ARG A 56 20.70 -10.77 -4.83
N TYR A 57 20.88 -9.48 -5.10
CA TYR A 57 22.21 -8.89 -5.23
C TYR A 57 22.86 -8.66 -3.86
N ALA A 58 22.10 -8.19 -2.88
CA ALA A 58 22.56 -8.00 -1.51
C ALA A 58 23.09 -9.30 -0.89
N ARG A 59 22.33 -10.40 -1.00
CA ARG A 59 22.76 -11.72 -0.51
C ARG A 59 24.01 -12.24 -1.21
N LYS A 60 24.15 -12.02 -2.53
CA LYS A 60 25.39 -12.38 -3.26
C LYS A 60 26.60 -11.59 -2.77
N ALA A 61 26.39 -10.36 -2.31
CA ALA A 61 27.43 -9.52 -1.72
C ALA A 61 27.63 -9.78 -0.20
N GLY A 62 26.90 -10.74 0.39
CA GLY A 62 27.01 -11.09 1.81
C GLY A 62 26.21 -10.20 2.77
N TYR A 63 25.37 -9.30 2.26
CA TYR A 63 24.48 -8.48 3.09
C TYR A 63 23.16 -9.22 3.34
N MET A 64 22.74 -9.28 4.62
CA MET A 64 21.46 -9.84 5.07
C MET A 64 20.79 -8.86 6.03
N THR A 65 19.46 -8.81 6.02
CA THR A 65 18.74 -7.99 7.00
C THR A 65 18.60 -8.74 8.33
N GLU A 66 18.41 -7.99 9.43
CA GLU A 66 18.14 -8.57 10.76
C GLU A 66 16.93 -9.52 10.73
N GLU A 67 15.85 -9.14 10.03
CA GLU A 67 14.67 -9.97 9.82
C GLU A 67 15.00 -11.28 9.07
N GLU A 68 15.90 -11.25 8.09
CA GLU A 68 16.34 -12.47 7.39
C GLU A 68 17.14 -13.39 8.31
N ILE A 69 17.98 -12.81 9.17
CA ILE A 69 18.75 -13.57 10.17
C ILE A 69 17.81 -14.21 11.21
N LEU A 70 16.81 -13.45 11.67
CA LEU A 70 15.85 -13.93 12.66
C LEU A 70 14.98 -15.09 12.15
N ASN A 71 14.73 -15.12 10.83
CA ASN A 71 13.93 -16.13 10.15
C ASN A 71 14.72 -17.39 9.71
N LEU A 72 16.02 -17.51 10.03
CA LEU A 72 16.86 -18.69 9.72
C LEU A 72 16.68 -19.89 10.67
N LYS A 73 15.63 -19.90 11.51
CA LYS A 73 15.35 -21.01 12.44
C LYS A 73 14.66 -22.18 11.76
#